data_AF-A0A6I8MBX6-F1
#
_entry.id   AF-A0A6I8MBX6-F1
#
_cell.length_a   1.000
_cell.length_b   1.000
_cell.length_c   1.000
_cell.angle_alpha   90.00
_cell.angle_beta   90.00
_cell.angle_gamma   90.00
#
_symmetry.space_group_name_H-M   'P 1'
#
loop_
_entity.id
_entity.type
_entity.pdbx_description
1 polymer ?
#
loop_
_entity_poly.entity_id
_entity_poly.type
_entity_poly.pdbx_seq_one_letter_code
_entity_poly.pdbx_strand_id
1 'polypeptide(L)'
;MKKNESKPKPRYTPGTLLKDMTSVAKYVQDENIKKLMKEKDKDKKGENGSIGTPATRDSIIDNLINSGYLELNGKNIISTAKAREFYSKLPYEAKSIDNTALWYVIQEDIKENKKEAKDLTNEVLNNIRNIISQSQNFKMKEIEKKELLPGEVVEINSKNGVFFKGIFENESRILSKKYQYFDQEINITKKQAENLFKGKSIDIKLKSKSGQEYKAKFKLILNGKWLNLAKEK
;
A
#
# COMPACT_ATOMS: atom_id res chain seq x y z
N MET A 1 -40.75 1.21 -33.46
CA MET A 1 -39.79 0.32 -32.74
C MET A 1 -39.23 1.09 -31.54
N LYS A 2 -39.41 0.59 -30.30
CA LYS A 2 -38.77 1.20 -29.12
C LYS A 2 -37.28 0.88 -29.16
N LYS A 3 -36.44 1.91 -29.22
CA LYS A 3 -34.98 1.81 -29.19
C LYS A 3 -34.58 1.39 -27.76
N ASN A 4 -34.30 0.11 -27.55
CA ASN A 4 -33.81 -0.38 -26.27
C ASN A 4 -32.35 0.02 -26.12
N GLU A 5 -32.10 1.12 -25.39
CA GLU A 5 -30.75 1.51 -25.00
C GLU A 5 -30.24 0.59 -23.89
N SER A 6 -29.03 0.06 -24.05
CA SER A 6 -28.40 -0.78 -23.04
C SER A 6 -28.08 0.04 -21.81
N LYS A 7 -28.57 -0.40 -20.64
CA LYS A 7 -28.20 0.22 -19.35
C LYS A 7 -26.77 -0.18 -18.98
N PRO A 8 -25.97 0.73 -18.42
CA PRO A 8 -24.64 0.39 -17.92
C PRO A 8 -24.75 -0.64 -16.79
N LYS A 9 -23.73 -1.48 -16.64
CA LYS A 9 -23.66 -2.45 -15.54
C LYS A 9 -23.68 -1.70 -14.20
N PRO A 10 -24.36 -2.24 -13.18
CA PRO A 10 -24.33 -1.66 -11.84
C PRO A 10 -22.89 -1.65 -11.30
N ARG A 11 -22.57 -0.66 -10.47
CA ARG A 11 -21.31 -0.66 -9.72
C ARG A 11 -21.26 -1.85 -8.79
N TYR A 12 -20.04 -2.30 -8.49
CA TYR A 12 -19.85 -3.32 -7.48
C TYR A 12 -20.26 -2.81 -6.10
N THR A 13 -20.86 -3.67 -5.30
CA THR A 13 -20.77 -3.71 -3.83
C THR A 13 -19.67 -4.70 -3.42
N PRO A 14 -19.22 -4.72 -2.15
CA PRO A 14 -18.27 -5.74 -1.67
C PRO A 14 -18.71 -7.18 -2.00
N GLY A 15 -19.97 -7.51 -1.72
CA GLY A 15 -20.52 -8.85 -2.00
C GLY A 15 -20.55 -9.19 -3.49
N THR A 16 -20.89 -8.23 -4.36
CA THR A 16 -20.86 -8.49 -5.81
C THR A 16 -19.44 -8.59 -6.36
N LEU A 17 -18.47 -7.86 -5.80
CA LEU A 17 -17.06 -7.97 -6.18
C LEU A 17 -16.50 -9.34 -5.77
N LEU A 18 -16.78 -9.79 -4.54
CA LEU A 18 -16.42 -11.13 -4.07
C LEU A 18 -17.00 -12.22 -4.96
N LYS A 19 -18.29 -12.11 -5.29
CA LYS A 19 -18.94 -13.03 -6.22
C LYS A 19 -18.26 -13.03 -7.57
N ASP A 20 -17.80 -11.88 -8.05
CA ASP A 20 -17.09 -11.79 -9.32
C ASP A 20 -15.69 -12.40 -9.27
N MET A 21 -14.99 -12.27 -8.14
CA MET A 21 -13.69 -12.90 -7.92
C MET A 21 -13.75 -14.43 -8.01
N THR A 22 -14.91 -15.05 -7.79
CA THR A 22 -15.10 -16.50 -7.98
C THR A 22 -15.24 -16.91 -9.45
N SER A 23 -15.47 -15.95 -10.36
CA SER A 23 -15.66 -16.20 -11.79
C SER A 23 -15.11 -15.08 -12.67
N VAL A 24 -13.81 -14.80 -12.53
CA VAL A 24 -13.10 -13.78 -13.30
C VAL A 24 -12.71 -14.27 -14.70
N ALA A 25 -12.67 -15.57 -14.94
CA ALA A 25 -12.38 -16.14 -16.27
C ALA A 25 -13.36 -15.68 -17.36
N LYS A 26 -14.55 -15.17 -17.01
CA LYS A 26 -15.48 -14.55 -17.96
C LYS A 26 -14.98 -13.23 -18.57
N TYR A 27 -13.95 -12.63 -17.98
CA TYR A 27 -13.29 -11.42 -18.47
C TYR A 27 -12.02 -11.71 -19.27
N VAL A 28 -11.60 -12.98 -19.33
CA VAL A 28 -10.45 -13.41 -20.11
C VAL A 28 -10.85 -13.50 -21.58
N GLN A 29 -10.07 -12.87 -22.45
CA GLN A 29 -10.29 -12.88 -23.89
C GLN A 29 -9.71 -14.13 -24.56
N ASP A 30 -8.56 -14.60 -24.09
CA ASP A 30 -7.93 -15.82 -24.60
C ASP A 30 -8.69 -17.06 -24.11
N GLU A 31 -9.28 -17.81 -25.04
CA GLU A 31 -10.08 -19.00 -24.70
C GLU A 31 -9.25 -20.14 -24.09
N ASN A 32 -7.94 -20.23 -24.38
CA ASN A 32 -7.06 -21.21 -23.74
C ASN A 32 -6.84 -20.83 -22.28
N ILE A 33 -6.52 -19.57 -21.99
CA ILE A 33 -6.35 -19.08 -20.61
C ILE A 33 -7.65 -19.27 -19.82
N LYS A 34 -8.79 -18.92 -20.43
CA LYS A 34 -10.11 -19.12 -19.81
C LYS A 34 -10.40 -20.58 -19.51
N LYS A 35 -10.05 -21.51 -20.41
CA LYS A 35 -10.17 -22.96 -20.17
C LYS A 35 -9.29 -23.40 -19.00
N LEU A 36 -8.02 -23.01 -18.97
CA LEU A 36 -7.09 -23.32 -17.88
C LEU A 36 -7.60 -22.81 -16.53
N MET A 37 -8.15 -21.59 -16.51
CA MET A 37 -8.74 -21.02 -15.31
C MET A 37 -9.94 -21.83 -14.80
N LYS A 38 -10.83 -22.28 -15.70
CA LYS A 38 -11.96 -23.12 -15.30
C LYS A 38 -11.52 -24.51 -14.83
N GLU A 39 -10.55 -25.11 -15.51
CA GLU A 39 -9.98 -26.41 -15.15
C GLU A 39 -9.43 -26.39 -13.71
N LYS A 40 -8.76 -25.29 -13.32
CA LYS A 40 -8.27 -25.05 -11.94
C LYS A 40 -9.31 -25.25 -10.85
N ASP A 41 -10.57 -24.95 -11.18
CA ASP A 41 -11.66 -24.88 -10.23
C ASP A 41 -12.75 -25.94 -10.51
N LYS A 42 -12.50 -26.89 -11.41
CA LYS A 42 -13.50 -27.89 -11.85
C LYS A 42 -14.12 -28.68 -10.69
N ASP A 43 -13.33 -28.96 -9.65
CA ASP A 43 -13.74 -29.73 -8.48
C ASP A 43 -14.12 -28.84 -7.28
N LYS A 44 -14.14 -27.51 -7.44
CA LYS A 44 -14.40 -26.56 -6.35
C LYS A 44 -15.79 -25.95 -6.48
N LYS A 45 -16.72 -26.40 -5.64
CA LYS A 45 -18.09 -25.88 -5.61
C LYS A 45 -18.10 -24.37 -5.37
N GLY A 46 -18.72 -23.63 -6.30
CA GLY A 46 -18.87 -22.17 -6.21
C GLY A 46 -17.75 -21.37 -6.89
N GLU A 47 -16.72 -22.04 -7.42
CA GLU A 47 -15.62 -21.44 -8.16
C GLU A 47 -15.73 -21.77 -9.65
N ASN A 48 -15.42 -20.82 -10.52
CA ASN A 48 -15.50 -20.99 -11.97
C ASN A 48 -14.50 -20.08 -12.68
N GLY A 49 -13.22 -20.44 -12.58
CA GLY A 49 -12.14 -19.61 -13.09
C GLY A 49 -11.91 -18.40 -12.22
N SER A 50 -11.64 -18.67 -10.95
CA SER A 50 -11.55 -17.70 -9.88
C SER A 50 -10.16 -17.08 -9.73
N ILE A 51 -10.07 -15.99 -8.96
CA ILE A 51 -8.81 -15.40 -8.49
C ILE A 51 -8.78 -15.34 -6.96
N GLY A 52 -7.63 -15.69 -6.38
CA GLY A 52 -7.51 -15.89 -4.94
C GLY A 52 -8.34 -17.09 -4.45
N THR A 53 -8.31 -17.32 -3.15
CA THR A 53 -9.06 -18.38 -2.46
C THR A 53 -10.16 -17.79 -1.59
N PRO A 54 -11.21 -18.55 -1.23
CA PRO A 54 -12.26 -18.06 -0.32
C PRO A 54 -11.70 -17.39 0.95
N ALA A 55 -10.64 -17.96 1.54
CA ALA A 55 -10.02 -17.45 2.76
C ALA A 55 -9.25 -16.12 2.59
N THR A 56 -8.96 -15.68 1.36
CA THR A 56 -8.09 -14.52 1.10
C THR A 56 -8.79 -13.35 0.41
N ARG A 57 -9.96 -13.55 -0.19
CA ARG A 57 -10.60 -12.49 -1.01
C ARG A 57 -11.07 -11.30 -0.17
N ASP A 58 -11.68 -11.56 0.98
CA ASP A 58 -12.13 -10.49 1.88
C ASP A 58 -10.95 -9.60 2.30
N SER A 59 -9.85 -10.22 2.73
CA SER A 59 -8.66 -9.47 3.15
C SER A 59 -7.99 -8.72 2.00
N ILE A 60 -8.03 -9.24 0.76
CA ILE A 60 -7.55 -8.50 -0.43
C ILE A 60 -8.38 -7.24 -0.64
N ILE A 61 -9.72 -7.31 -0.58
CA ILE A 61 -10.60 -6.15 -0.76
C ILE A 61 -10.36 -5.13 0.36
N ASP A 62 -10.31 -5.59 1.62
CA ASP A 62 -10.04 -4.72 2.76
C ASP A 62 -8.68 -4.03 2.65
N ASN A 63 -7.66 -4.74 2.18
CA ASN A 63 -6.33 -4.15 1.95
C ASN A 63 -6.34 -3.10 0.85
N LEU A 64 -7.11 -3.30 -0.23
CA LEU A 64 -7.27 -2.31 -1.30
C LEU A 64 -7.99 -1.05 -0.80
N ILE A 65 -8.98 -1.20 0.08
CA ILE A 65 -9.66 -0.08 0.74
C ILE A 65 -8.71 0.65 1.69
N ASN A 66 -8.06 -0.08 2.59
CA ASN A 66 -7.12 0.48 3.57
C ASN A 66 -5.90 1.17 2.93
N SER A 67 -5.50 0.71 1.74
CA SER A 67 -4.41 1.32 0.96
C SER A 67 -4.85 2.53 0.12
N GLY A 68 -6.14 2.88 0.15
CA GLY A 68 -6.72 4.01 -0.58
C GLY A 68 -6.83 3.78 -2.09
N TYR A 69 -6.88 2.53 -2.55
CA TYR A 69 -7.13 2.19 -3.95
C TYR A 69 -8.63 2.04 -4.24
N LEU A 70 -9.37 1.52 -3.28
CA LEU A 70 -10.83 1.44 -3.34
C LEU A 70 -11.44 2.28 -2.21
N GLU A 71 -12.67 2.73 -2.41
CA GLU A 71 -13.44 3.43 -1.38
C GLU A 71 -14.92 3.01 -1.43
N LEU A 72 -15.59 3.09 -0.29
CA LEU A 72 -17.03 2.87 -0.19
C LEU A 72 -17.77 4.17 -0.54
N ASN A 73 -18.69 4.09 -1.49
CA ASN A 73 -19.62 5.16 -1.85
C ASN A 73 -21.05 4.66 -1.64
N GLY A 74 -21.58 4.92 -0.44
CA GLY A 74 -22.79 4.28 0.04
C GLY A 74 -22.62 2.76 0.09
N LYS A 75 -23.48 2.03 -0.61
CA LYS A 75 -23.40 0.56 -0.71
C LYS A 75 -22.38 0.04 -1.74
N ASN A 76 -21.83 0.93 -2.57
CA ASN A 76 -20.97 0.55 -3.68
C ASN A 76 -19.50 0.68 -3.30
N ILE A 77 -18.64 -0.08 -3.98
CA ILE A 77 -17.19 0.09 -3.99
C ILE A 77 -16.78 0.73 -5.31
N ILE A 78 -15.93 1.75 -5.25
CA ILE A 78 -15.41 2.48 -6.42
C ILE A 78 -13.89 2.62 -6.33
N SER A 79 -13.23 2.74 -7.48
CA SER A 79 -11.80 3.05 -7.53
C SER A 79 -11.55 4.52 -7.22
N THR A 80 -10.46 4.81 -6.53
CA THR A 80 -10.00 6.18 -6.26
C THR A 80 -9.24 6.75 -7.46
N ALA A 81 -8.96 8.05 -7.45
CA ALA A 81 -8.07 8.66 -8.44
C ALA A 81 -6.67 8.02 -8.43
N LYS A 82 -6.13 7.77 -7.23
CA LYS A 82 -4.86 7.06 -7.01
C LYS A 82 -4.86 5.68 -7.69
N ALA A 83 -5.92 4.89 -7.53
CA ALA A 83 -6.01 3.59 -8.17
C ALA A 83 -6.05 3.68 -9.69
N ARG A 84 -6.83 4.62 -10.25
CA ARG A 84 -6.90 4.79 -11.71
C ARG A 84 -5.56 5.23 -12.30
N GLU A 85 -4.85 6.13 -11.63
CA GLU A 85 -3.53 6.58 -12.04
C GLU A 85 -2.48 5.47 -11.92
N PHE A 86 -2.49 4.73 -10.81
CA PHE A 86 -1.59 3.59 -10.64
C PHE A 86 -1.88 2.50 -11.69
N TYR A 87 -3.16 2.14 -11.86
CA TYR A 87 -3.59 1.15 -12.83
C TYR A 87 -3.29 1.58 -14.27
N SER A 88 -3.36 2.87 -14.63
CA SER A 88 -2.99 3.28 -15.99
C SER A 88 -1.50 3.12 -16.29
N LYS A 89 -0.65 3.22 -15.25
CA LYS A 89 0.81 3.12 -15.37
C LYS A 89 1.36 1.68 -15.36
N LEU A 90 0.60 0.71 -14.89
CA LEU A 90 1.07 -0.69 -14.90
C LEU A 90 1.18 -1.23 -16.34
N PRO A 91 2.10 -2.15 -16.62
CA PRO A 91 2.10 -2.91 -17.87
C PRO A 91 0.92 -3.89 -17.93
N TYR A 92 0.63 -4.44 -19.11
CA TYR A 92 -0.50 -5.35 -19.30
C TYR A 92 -0.38 -6.59 -18.41
N GLU A 93 0.82 -7.15 -18.35
CA GLU A 93 1.20 -8.36 -17.63
C GLU A 93 0.90 -8.25 -16.13
N ALA A 94 1.05 -7.06 -15.54
CA ALA A 94 0.77 -6.79 -14.14
C ALA A 94 -0.73 -6.59 -13.82
N LYS A 95 -1.56 -6.32 -14.85
CA LYS A 95 -3.02 -6.17 -14.73
C LYS A 95 -3.77 -7.43 -15.14
N SER A 96 -3.17 -8.21 -16.03
CA SER A 96 -3.75 -9.40 -16.61
C SER A 96 -3.87 -10.51 -15.57
N ILE A 97 -4.87 -11.35 -15.75
CA ILE A 97 -5.02 -12.57 -14.96
C ILE A 97 -4.22 -13.75 -15.53
N ASP A 98 -3.63 -13.55 -16.70
CA ASP A 98 -2.93 -14.54 -17.50
C ASP A 98 -1.79 -15.20 -16.71
N ASN A 99 -1.00 -14.39 -16.01
CA ASN A 99 0.06 -14.88 -15.13
C ASN A 99 -0.47 -15.78 -14.00
N THR A 100 -1.66 -15.47 -13.46
CA THR A 100 -2.29 -16.34 -12.44
C THR A 100 -2.67 -17.69 -13.03
N ALA A 101 -3.13 -17.73 -14.29
CA ALA A 101 -3.45 -18.99 -14.97
C ALA A 101 -2.17 -19.78 -15.32
N LEU A 102 -1.13 -19.12 -15.82
CA LEU A 102 0.14 -19.74 -16.17
C LEU A 102 0.82 -20.37 -14.96
N TRP A 103 0.91 -19.64 -13.84
CA TRP A 103 1.51 -20.16 -12.61
C TRP A 103 0.72 -21.32 -12.03
N TYR A 104 -0.59 -21.36 -12.26
CA TYR A 104 -1.39 -22.53 -11.88
C TYR A 104 -1.03 -23.76 -12.73
N VAL A 105 -0.88 -23.62 -14.04
CA VAL A 105 -0.45 -24.74 -14.91
C VAL A 105 0.89 -25.30 -14.47
N ILE A 106 1.86 -24.43 -14.15
CA ILE A 106 3.17 -24.88 -13.66
C ILE A 106 3.03 -25.64 -12.33
N GLN A 107 2.13 -25.21 -11.44
CA GLN A 107 1.87 -25.94 -10.20
C GLN A 107 1.25 -27.32 -10.44
N GLU A 108 0.37 -27.48 -11.43
CA GLU A 108 -0.16 -28.79 -11.82
C GLU A 108 0.92 -29.67 -12.44
N ASP A 109 1.76 -29.13 -13.33
CA ASP A 109 2.92 -29.83 -13.87
C ASP A 109 3.87 -30.32 -12.75
N ILE A 110 4.04 -29.52 -11.69
CA ILE A 110 4.83 -29.92 -10.52
C ILE A 110 4.16 -31.07 -9.76
N LYS A 111 2.84 -31.01 -9.54
CA LYS A 111 2.09 -32.11 -8.90
C LYS A 111 2.19 -33.41 -9.68
N GLU A 112 2.25 -33.33 -11.00
CA GLU A 112 2.40 -34.48 -11.90
C GLU A 112 3.87 -34.88 -12.13
N ASN A 113 4.82 -34.30 -11.41
CA ASN A 113 6.27 -34.51 -11.54
C ASN A 113 6.84 -34.22 -12.95
N LYS A 114 6.18 -33.36 -13.72
CA LYS A 114 6.63 -32.88 -15.04
C LYS A 114 7.55 -31.66 -14.95
N LYS A 115 7.48 -30.92 -13.85
CA LYS A 115 8.33 -29.74 -13.53
C LYS A 115 8.76 -29.77 -12.07
N GLU A 116 9.77 -28.96 -11.76
CA GLU A 116 10.25 -28.74 -10.40
C GLU A 116 9.81 -27.37 -9.86
N ALA A 117 9.82 -27.20 -8.53
CA ALA A 117 9.48 -25.92 -7.90
C ALA A 117 10.35 -24.74 -8.38
N LYS A 118 11.59 -25.02 -8.80
CA LYS A 118 12.51 -24.03 -9.37
C LYS A 118 11.96 -23.42 -10.67
N ASP A 119 11.20 -24.18 -11.46
CA ASP A 119 10.67 -23.73 -12.74
C ASP A 119 9.61 -22.64 -12.53
N LEU A 120 8.74 -22.81 -11.54
CA LEU A 120 7.79 -21.77 -11.13
C LEU A 120 8.52 -20.51 -10.65
N THR A 121 9.56 -20.68 -9.82
CA THR A 121 10.28 -19.53 -9.27
C THR A 121 11.03 -18.77 -10.37
N ASN A 122 11.63 -19.48 -11.32
CA ASN A 122 12.28 -18.89 -12.48
C ASN A 122 11.29 -18.12 -13.36
N GLU A 123 10.10 -18.67 -13.59
CA GLU A 123 9.04 -18.00 -14.33
C GLU A 123 8.59 -16.70 -13.64
N VAL A 124 8.36 -16.75 -12.32
CA VAL A 124 8.01 -15.55 -11.53
C VAL A 124 9.12 -14.50 -11.62
N LEU A 125 10.38 -14.89 -11.47
CA LEU A 125 11.52 -13.98 -11.55
C LEU A 125 11.63 -13.33 -12.94
N ASN A 126 11.43 -14.09 -14.01
CA ASN A 126 11.46 -13.56 -15.37
C ASN A 126 10.31 -12.57 -15.63
N ASN A 127 9.10 -12.89 -15.17
CA ASN A 127 7.97 -11.97 -15.25
C ASN A 127 8.25 -10.65 -14.50
N ILE A 128 8.82 -10.71 -13.30
CA ILE A 128 9.19 -9.51 -12.53
C ILE A 128 10.27 -8.70 -13.27
N ARG A 129 11.29 -9.36 -13.82
CA ARG A 129 12.34 -8.67 -14.60
C ARG A 129 11.74 -7.95 -15.82
N ASN A 130 10.79 -8.57 -16.52
CA ASN A 130 10.10 -7.98 -17.66
C ASN A 130 9.24 -6.77 -17.24
N ILE A 131 8.49 -6.89 -16.14
CA ILE A 131 7.72 -5.77 -15.60
C ILE A 131 8.65 -4.60 -15.23
N ILE A 132 9.78 -4.88 -14.56
CA ILE A 132 10.75 -3.86 -14.17
C ILE A 132 11.34 -3.18 -15.40
N SER A 133 11.79 -3.94 -16.41
CA SER A 133 12.39 -3.36 -17.62
C SER A 133 11.41 -2.47 -18.39
N GLN A 134 10.15 -2.88 -18.49
CA GLN A 134 9.09 -2.04 -19.07
C GLN A 134 8.82 -0.79 -18.22
N SER A 135 8.90 -0.91 -16.90
CA SER A 135 8.69 0.21 -15.96
C SER A 135 9.86 1.19 -15.85
N GLN A 136 11.10 0.82 -16.20
CA GLN A 136 12.23 1.77 -16.18
C GLN A 136 12.13 2.84 -17.27
N ASN A 137 11.37 2.56 -18.34
CA ASN A 137 10.98 3.58 -19.32
C ASN A 137 9.82 4.46 -18.84
N PHE A 138 9.18 4.13 -17.71
CA PHE A 138 8.19 4.99 -17.06
C PHE A 138 8.90 6.00 -16.17
N LYS A 139 9.07 7.22 -16.68
CA LYS A 139 9.14 8.39 -15.79
C LYS A 139 7.78 8.49 -15.10
N MET A 140 7.67 7.98 -13.88
CA MET A 140 6.61 8.42 -12.99
C MET A 140 6.67 9.94 -12.99
N LYS A 141 5.61 10.64 -13.44
CA LYS A 141 5.41 12.01 -12.99
C LYS A 141 5.49 11.91 -11.48
N GLU A 142 6.54 12.48 -10.89
CA GLU A 142 6.51 12.76 -9.47
C GLU A 142 5.15 13.41 -9.23
N ILE A 143 4.33 12.79 -8.38
CA ILE A 143 3.34 13.56 -7.64
C ILE A 143 4.15 14.74 -7.14
N GLU A 144 3.86 15.95 -7.60
CA GLU A 144 4.64 17.15 -7.26
C GLU A 144 4.96 17.04 -5.79
N LYS A 145 6.20 16.64 -5.48
CA LYS A 145 6.68 16.69 -4.12
C LYS A 145 6.73 18.19 -3.94
N LYS A 146 5.74 18.76 -3.26
CA LYS A 146 5.95 20.06 -2.66
C LYS A 146 7.20 19.86 -1.80
N GLU A 147 8.35 20.28 -2.32
CA GLU A 147 9.59 20.21 -1.58
C GLU A 147 9.33 20.98 -0.30
N LEU A 148 9.49 20.28 0.83
CA LEU A 148 9.29 20.91 2.11
C LEU A 148 10.39 21.95 2.24
N LEU A 149 9.99 23.21 2.34
CA LEU A 149 10.93 24.27 2.63
C LEU A 149 11.55 24.00 4.02
N PRO A 150 12.79 24.46 4.28
CA PRO A 150 13.41 24.32 5.60
C PRO A 150 12.48 24.80 6.72
N GLY A 151 12.10 23.88 7.61
CA GLY A 151 11.20 24.15 8.73
C GLY A 151 9.70 24.03 8.46
N GLU A 152 9.27 23.69 7.25
CA GLU A 152 7.93 23.14 7.02
C GLU A 152 7.89 21.68 7.51
N VAL A 153 6.79 21.32 8.19
CA VAL A 153 6.55 19.94 8.63
C VAL A 153 5.16 19.46 8.22
N VAL A 154 5.07 18.18 7.87
CA VAL A 154 3.82 17.49 7.57
C VAL A 154 3.55 16.46 8.66
N GLU A 155 2.34 16.47 9.21
CA GLU A 155 1.87 15.44 10.14
C GLU A 155 1.43 14.20 9.35
N ILE A 156 1.96 13.03 9.73
CA ILE A 156 1.70 11.74 9.10
C ILE A 156 1.01 10.86 10.15
N ASN A 157 -0.21 10.41 9.85
CA ASN A 157 -0.94 9.44 10.66
C ASN A 157 -0.67 8.02 10.14
N SER A 158 -0.23 7.13 11.03
CA SER A 158 0.05 5.72 10.73
C SER A 158 -0.60 4.82 11.79
N LYS A 159 -0.73 3.52 11.49
CA LYS A 159 -1.18 2.51 12.46
C LYS A 159 -0.30 2.47 13.72
N ASN A 160 0.97 2.86 13.59
CA ASN A 160 1.97 2.82 14.67
C ASN A 160 2.14 4.17 15.39
N GLY A 161 1.26 5.14 15.14
CA GLY A 161 1.29 6.46 15.77
C GLY A 161 1.36 7.63 14.79
N VAL A 162 1.59 8.82 15.35
CA VAL A 162 1.62 10.09 14.60
C VAL A 162 3.06 10.60 14.53
N PHE A 163 3.47 11.04 13.36
CA PHE A 163 4.84 11.49 13.09
C PHE A 163 4.85 12.85 12.39
N PHE A 164 5.95 13.58 12.51
CA PHE A 164 6.27 14.75 11.71
C PHE A 164 7.36 14.41 10.71
N LYS A 165 7.14 14.74 9.43
CA LYS A 165 8.15 14.70 8.38
C LYS A 165 8.60 16.13 8.05
N GLY A 166 9.90 16.35 8.01
CA GLY A 166 10.52 17.63 7.66
C GLY A 166 11.92 17.43 7.10
N ILE A 167 12.55 18.53 6.67
CA ILE A 167 13.96 18.53 6.23
C ILE A 167 14.86 18.85 7.41
N PHE A 168 15.85 18.00 7.67
CA PHE A 168 16.89 18.20 8.67
C PHE A 168 18.23 17.79 8.06
N GLU A 169 19.24 18.65 8.15
CA GLU A 169 20.56 18.43 7.53
C GLU A 169 20.46 18.05 6.04
N ASN A 170 19.66 18.80 5.28
CA ASN A 170 19.41 18.62 3.83
C ASN A 170 18.76 17.28 3.43
N GLU A 171 18.30 16.48 4.39
CA GLU A 171 17.62 15.22 4.12
C GLU A 171 16.22 15.20 4.73
N SER A 172 15.30 14.47 4.08
CA SER A 172 13.99 14.18 4.63
C SER A 172 14.14 13.25 5.84
N ARG A 173 13.63 13.68 7.00
CA ARG A 173 13.66 12.92 8.25
C ARG A 173 12.29 12.85 8.91
N ILE A 174 12.13 11.89 9.81
CA ILE A 174 10.88 11.63 10.53
C ILE A 174 11.14 11.74 12.03
N LEU A 175 10.25 12.45 12.73
CA LEU A 175 10.24 12.62 14.18
C LEU A 175 8.89 12.11 14.73
N SER A 176 8.91 11.27 15.76
CA SER A 176 7.67 10.84 16.43
C SER A 176 7.01 12.00 17.19
N LYS A 177 5.68 12.11 17.12
CA LYS A 177 4.90 13.08 17.92
C LYS A 177 4.95 12.74 19.41
N LYS A 178 5.07 11.45 19.73
CA LYS A 178 5.17 10.92 21.09
C LYS A 178 6.61 10.48 21.37
N TYR A 179 7.19 10.98 22.44
CA TYR A 179 8.56 10.69 22.84
C TYR A 179 8.60 10.28 24.31
N GLN A 180 9.20 9.13 24.61
CA GLN A 180 9.37 8.67 25.99
C GLN A 180 10.67 9.26 26.56
N TYR A 181 10.57 9.96 27.70
CA TYR A 181 11.73 10.46 28.44
C TYR A 181 11.65 9.97 29.89
N PHE A 182 12.47 8.95 30.21
CA PHE A 182 12.33 8.16 31.44
C PHE A 182 10.89 7.66 31.59
N ASP A 183 10.22 7.99 32.69
CA ASP A 183 8.86 7.54 33.01
C ASP A 183 7.76 8.51 32.52
N GLN A 184 8.12 9.50 31.70
CA GLN A 184 7.21 10.55 31.22
C GLN A 184 7.06 10.51 29.71
N GLU A 185 5.81 10.52 29.23
CA GLU A 185 5.49 10.70 27.81
C GLU A 185 5.44 12.20 27.49
N ILE A 186 6.22 12.59 26.49
CA ILE A 186 6.27 13.94 25.94
C ILE A 186 5.53 13.94 24.61
N ASN A 187 4.59 14.89 24.45
CA ASN A 187 3.86 15.11 23.21
C ASN A 187 4.38 16.38 22.52
N ILE A 188 4.93 16.23 21.32
CA ILE A 188 5.48 17.31 20.51
C ILE A 188 4.35 17.94 19.69
N THR A 189 4.16 19.24 19.81
CA THR A 189 3.21 19.99 18.96
C THR A 189 3.80 20.25 17.58
N LYS A 190 2.96 20.50 16.57
CA LYS A 190 3.41 20.85 15.22
C LYS A 190 4.39 22.03 15.23
N LYS A 191 4.10 23.08 15.99
CA LYS A 191 4.97 24.27 16.12
C LYS A 191 6.32 23.95 16.75
N GLN A 192 6.36 23.05 17.73
CA GLN A 192 7.61 22.56 18.31
C GLN A 192 8.40 21.75 17.29
N ALA A 193 7.74 20.88 16.51
CA ALA A 193 8.40 20.14 15.43
C ALA A 193 8.98 21.10 14.37
N GLU A 194 8.24 22.11 13.93
CA GLU A 194 8.74 23.14 12.99
C GLU A 194 10.01 23.83 13.53
N ASN A 195 10.05 24.17 14.81
CA ASN A 195 11.24 24.75 15.43
C ASN A 195 12.42 23.76 15.46
N LEU A 196 12.15 22.51 15.84
CA LEU A 196 13.15 21.44 15.86
C LEU A 196 13.77 21.20 14.48
N PHE A 197 12.96 21.10 13.43
CA PHE A 197 13.43 20.94 12.04
C PHE A 197 14.15 22.20 11.50
N LYS A 198 13.96 23.37 12.12
CA LYS A 198 14.78 24.59 11.86
C LYS A 198 16.11 24.59 12.62
N GLY A 199 16.44 23.50 13.33
CA GLY A 199 17.62 23.41 14.18
C GLY A 199 17.52 24.15 15.52
N LYS A 200 16.31 24.61 15.89
CA LYS A 200 16.08 25.29 17.18
C LYS A 200 15.72 24.29 18.28
N SER A 201 16.13 24.61 19.49
CA SER A 201 15.73 23.87 20.68
C SER A 201 14.32 24.26 21.13
N ILE A 202 13.63 23.36 21.82
CA ILE A 202 12.30 23.57 22.38
C ILE A 202 12.32 23.40 23.89
N ASP A 203 11.53 24.20 24.60
CA ASP A 203 11.27 23.98 26.03
C ASP A 203 10.16 22.95 26.21
N ILE A 204 10.44 21.96 27.05
CA ILE A 204 9.49 20.92 27.45
C ILE A 204 9.34 20.96 28.97
N LYS A 205 8.10 21.02 29.44
CA LYS A 205 7.78 20.92 30.86
C LYS A 205 7.89 19.45 31.28
N LEU A 206 8.67 19.18 32.32
CA LEU A 206 8.91 17.87 32.91
C LEU A 206 8.69 17.92 34.42
N LYS A 207 8.47 16.76 35.04
CA LYS A 207 8.41 16.60 36.49
C LYS A 207 9.70 15.97 37.02
N SER A 208 10.22 16.47 38.14
CA SER A 208 11.34 15.86 38.86
C SER A 208 10.90 14.58 39.57
N LYS A 209 11.85 13.83 40.15
CA LYS A 209 11.53 12.70 41.05
C LYS A 209 10.72 13.13 42.28
N SER A 210 10.84 14.39 42.71
CA SER A 210 10.05 14.98 43.80
C SER A 210 8.69 15.54 43.32
N GLY A 211 8.35 15.40 42.04
CA GLY A 211 7.09 15.88 41.47
C GLY A 211 7.08 17.36 41.08
N GLN A 212 8.17 18.10 41.33
CA GLN A 212 8.29 19.52 40.99
C GLN A 212 8.40 19.71 39.47
N GLU A 213 7.60 20.63 38.92
CA GLU A 213 7.66 20.97 37.50
C GLU A 213 8.87 21.85 37.19
N TYR A 214 9.57 21.52 36.11
CA TYR A 214 10.65 22.32 35.56
C TYR A 214 10.60 22.30 34.03
N LYS A 215 11.20 23.31 33.40
CA LYS A 215 11.37 23.34 31.94
C LYS A 215 12.78 22.85 31.60
N ALA A 216 12.88 22.00 30.59
CA ALA A 216 14.15 21.57 30.02
C ALA A 216 14.17 21.84 28.52
N LYS A 217 15.33 22.27 28.01
CA LYS A 217 15.56 22.46 26.58
C LYS A 217 15.91 21.14 25.94
N PHE A 218 15.32 20.87 24.78
CA PHE A 218 15.60 19.71 23.95
C PHE A 218 15.93 20.14 22.53
N LYS A 219 16.87 19.44 21.91
CA LYS A 219 17.23 19.60 20.49
C LYS A 219 17.12 18.27 19.76
N LEU A 220 17.04 18.35 18.43
CA LEU A 220 17.16 17.16 17.59
C LEU A 220 18.58 16.61 17.64
N ILE A 221 18.66 15.30 17.71
CA ILE A 221 19.89 14.54 17.46
C ILE A 221 19.59 13.40 16.49
N LEU A 222 20.58 13.05 15.69
CA LEU A 222 20.54 11.86 14.85
C LEU A 222 21.00 10.65 15.66
N ASN A 223 20.20 9.58 15.61
CA ASN A 223 20.61 8.25 16.06
C ASN A 223 20.34 7.26 14.93
N GLY A 224 21.34 7.00 14.10
CA GLY A 224 21.18 6.27 12.84
C GLY A 224 20.27 7.02 11.87
N LYS A 225 19.21 6.36 11.37
CA LYS A 225 18.24 6.94 10.42
C LYS A 225 17.12 7.76 11.07
N TRP A 226 17.04 7.77 12.41
CA TRP A 226 15.93 8.35 13.15
C TRP A 226 16.35 9.64 13.87
N LEU A 227 15.42 10.60 13.92
CA LEU A 227 15.55 11.78 14.76
C LEU A 227 15.04 11.48 16.16
N ASN A 228 15.83 11.84 17.16
CA ASN A 228 15.48 11.75 18.58
C ASN A 228 15.64 13.11 19.25
N LEU A 229 15.09 13.24 20.46
CA LEU A 229 15.27 14.41 21.31
C LEU A 229 16.40 14.17 22.32
N ALA A 230 17.38 15.07 22.36
CA ALA A 230 18.36 15.14 23.43
C ALA A 230 18.13 16.37 24.29
N LYS A 231 18.14 16.17 25.61
CA LYS A 231 18.15 17.28 26.57
C LYS A 231 19.47 18.04 26.43
N GLU A 232 19.40 19.37 26.33
CA GLU A 232 20.58 20.22 26.38
C GLU A 232 21.16 20.25 27.80
N LYS A 233 22.48 20.23 27.89
CA LYS A 233 23.21 20.34 29.16
C LYS A 233 23.13 21.77 29.69
#